data_AF-G8YKF6-F1
#
_entry.id   AF-G8YKF6-F1
#
_cell.length_a   1.000
_cell.length_b   1.000
_cell.length_c   1.000
_cell.angle_alpha   90.00
_cell.angle_beta   90.00
_cell.angle_gamma   90.00
#
_symmetry.space_group_name_H-M   'P 1'
#
loop_
_entity.id
_entity.type
_entity.pdbx_description
1 polymer ?
#
loop_
_entity_poly.entity_id
_entity_poly.type
_entity_poly.pdbx_seq_one_letter_code
_entity_poly.pdbx_strand_id
1 'polypeptide(L)'
;MKCRKLLQIVIYNIIITQVSCLGLIIPPIRAGDTSKYSSVKNLYNCVSYMTLKDDIVIARLVTGERVPSQKLNVRIFDGEENQIRFKEDIYHEYSFIFTNLHNPRSVQHDSRGQSKRRNFLQKLPYMAPATGKQKERAEEIMNSHLSKSFIHICFDNTYSDKSWSFHPQERQVELYVDIKNKTTFSQTNYNQYARFFNKHTETDRKDRSGFTANDFENSINVLKTELNEVTSNLENSESILKTLMEHEYKLRDTNESIFTDYTMNSVIILSVTFIFGIIQLTYLKYYLKKRKVI
;
A
#
# COMPACT_ATOMS: atom_id res chain seq x y z
N MET A 1 -39.65 -32.07 37.27
CA MET A 1 -39.72 -31.50 35.90
C MET A 1 -38.97 -30.16 35.73
N LYS A 2 -38.78 -29.33 36.77
CA LYS A 2 -38.05 -28.04 36.68
C LYS A 2 -36.53 -28.15 36.46
N CYS A 3 -35.87 -29.19 37.00
CA CYS A 3 -34.42 -29.36 36.90
C CYS A 3 -33.91 -29.60 35.46
N ARG A 4 -34.70 -30.29 34.63
CA ARG A 4 -34.35 -30.58 33.22
C ARG A 4 -34.29 -29.32 32.34
N LYS A 5 -35.14 -28.32 32.63
CA LYS A 5 -35.15 -27.04 31.91
C LYS A 5 -33.95 -26.17 32.27
N LEU A 6 -33.51 -26.19 33.54
CA LEU A 6 -32.34 -25.43 34.00
C LEU A 6 -31.03 -25.97 33.40
N LEU A 7 -30.90 -27.29 33.32
CA LEU A 7 -29.73 -27.93 32.69
C LEU A 7 -29.62 -27.60 31.20
N GLN A 8 -30.75 -27.60 30.47
CA GLN A 8 -30.77 -27.20 29.05
C GLN A 8 -30.35 -25.73 28.85
N ILE A 9 -30.78 -24.82 29.73
CA ILE A 9 -30.41 -23.40 29.64
C ILE A 9 -28.91 -23.19 29.91
N VAL A 10 -28.33 -23.92 30.84
CA VAL A 10 -26.89 -23.82 31.15
C VAL A 10 -26.05 -24.38 30.00
N ILE A 11 -26.43 -25.53 29.43
CA ILE A 11 -25.73 -26.12 28.28
C ILE A 11 -25.82 -25.19 27.06
N TYR A 12 -26.98 -24.58 26.81
CA TYR A 12 -27.16 -23.65 25.70
C TYR A 12 -26.31 -22.37 25.85
N ASN A 13 -26.16 -21.85 27.08
CA ASN A 13 -25.29 -20.69 27.35
C ASN A 13 -23.79 -21.02 27.23
N ILE A 14 -23.37 -22.24 27.56
CA ILE A 14 -21.97 -22.66 27.39
C ILE A 14 -21.60 -22.79 25.91
N ILE A 15 -22.53 -23.24 25.06
CA ILE A 15 -22.27 -23.40 23.62
C ILE A 15 -22.19 -22.05 22.90
N ILE A 16 -22.95 -21.04 23.34
CA ILE A 16 -22.96 -19.70 22.69
C ILE A 16 -21.68 -18.90 22.97
N THR A 17 -20.98 -19.14 24.08
CA THR A 17 -19.80 -18.34 24.45
C THR A 17 -18.50 -18.69 23.71
N GLN A 18 -18.52 -19.67 22.80
CA GLN A 18 -17.31 -20.22 22.16
C GLN A 18 -17.14 -19.87 20.68
N VAL A 19 -18.09 -19.16 20.04
CA VAL A 19 -18.03 -18.94 18.58
C VAL A 19 -17.51 -17.54 18.24
N SER A 20 -16.20 -17.33 18.45
CA SER A 20 -15.49 -16.12 17.99
C SER A 20 -14.63 -16.40 16.76
N CYS A 21 -15.18 -17.12 15.79
CA CYS A 21 -14.53 -17.41 14.51
C CYS A 21 -15.48 -17.10 13.38
N LEU A 22 -15.00 -16.37 12.37
CA LEU A 22 -15.73 -16.15 11.13
C LEU A 22 -15.20 -17.10 10.06
N GLY A 23 -16.03 -18.06 9.65
CA GLY A 23 -15.76 -18.92 8.50
C GLY A 23 -16.30 -18.29 7.22
N LEU A 24 -15.47 -18.18 6.19
CA LEU A 24 -15.84 -17.70 4.86
C LEU A 24 -15.58 -18.77 3.81
N ILE A 25 -16.44 -18.83 2.80
CA ILE A 25 -16.28 -19.69 1.62
C ILE A 25 -15.95 -18.78 0.43
N ILE A 26 -14.76 -18.95 -0.15
CA ILE A 26 -14.23 -18.08 -1.19
C ILE A 26 -14.36 -18.77 -2.56
N PRO A 27 -15.20 -18.23 -3.47
CA PRO A 27 -15.42 -18.82 -4.77
C PRO A 27 -14.17 -18.66 -5.66
N PRO A 28 -13.92 -19.60 -6.58
CA PRO A 28 -12.79 -19.52 -7.49
C PRO A 28 -12.96 -18.45 -8.58
N ILE A 29 -11.89 -17.70 -8.83
CA ILE A 29 -11.80 -16.61 -9.79
C ILE A 29 -10.73 -16.93 -10.82
N ARG A 30 -11.00 -16.67 -12.09
CA ARG A 30 -10.02 -16.89 -13.16
C ARG A 30 -8.89 -15.87 -13.05
N ALA A 31 -7.65 -16.33 -13.09
CA ALA A 31 -6.48 -15.45 -13.12
C ALA A 31 -6.56 -14.51 -14.32
N GLY A 32 -6.49 -13.20 -14.06
CA GLY A 32 -6.58 -12.14 -15.06
C GLY A 32 -7.95 -11.44 -15.16
N ASP A 33 -9.00 -11.97 -14.52
CA ASP A 33 -10.29 -11.29 -14.41
C ASP A 33 -10.27 -10.28 -13.24
N THR A 34 -9.62 -9.13 -13.48
CA THR A 34 -9.40 -8.09 -12.45
C THR A 34 -10.69 -7.50 -11.90
N SER A 35 -11.79 -7.57 -12.65
CA SER A 35 -13.10 -7.05 -12.23
C SER A 35 -13.66 -7.79 -11.01
N LYS A 36 -13.29 -9.06 -10.85
CA LYS A 36 -13.75 -9.93 -9.75
C LYS A 36 -12.82 -9.93 -8.55
N TYR A 37 -11.66 -9.28 -8.66
CA TYR A 37 -10.71 -9.21 -7.56
C TYR A 37 -11.24 -8.30 -6.47
N SER A 38 -10.79 -8.57 -5.25
CA SER A 38 -11.13 -7.78 -4.08
C SER A 38 -10.56 -6.36 -4.19
N SER A 39 -11.46 -5.38 -4.06
CA SER A 39 -11.17 -3.93 -4.12
C SER A 39 -12.19 -3.17 -3.28
N VAL A 40 -12.00 -1.87 -3.06
CA VAL A 40 -12.97 -1.03 -2.35
C VAL A 40 -14.35 -1.04 -3.05
N LYS A 41 -14.38 -1.27 -4.37
CA LYS A 41 -15.61 -1.39 -5.16
C LYS A 41 -16.23 -2.79 -5.11
N ASN A 42 -15.45 -3.81 -4.77
CA ASN A 42 -15.86 -5.21 -4.73
C ASN A 42 -15.41 -5.86 -3.41
N LEU A 43 -16.26 -5.72 -2.40
CA LEU A 43 -16.03 -6.21 -1.04
C LEU A 43 -16.66 -7.59 -0.77
N TYR A 44 -17.06 -8.34 -1.82
CA TYR A 44 -17.82 -9.58 -1.67
C TYR A 44 -17.07 -10.64 -0.84
N ASN A 45 -15.75 -10.75 -1.04
CA ASN A 45 -14.89 -11.69 -0.32
C ASN A 45 -14.13 -11.03 0.85
N CYS A 46 -14.66 -9.93 1.39
CA CYS A 46 -14.00 -9.10 2.37
C CYS A 46 -14.71 -9.08 3.72
N VAL A 47 -13.92 -9.01 4.78
CA VAL A 47 -14.39 -8.74 6.14
C VAL A 47 -13.88 -7.38 6.55
N SER A 48 -14.79 -6.51 6.95
CA SER A 48 -14.50 -5.11 7.25
C SER A 48 -14.52 -4.88 8.75
N TYR A 49 -13.45 -4.30 9.29
CA TYR A 49 -13.36 -3.93 10.69
C TYR A 49 -13.17 -2.43 10.81
N MET A 50 -13.88 -1.83 11.75
CA MET A 50 -13.65 -0.43 12.12
C MET A 50 -12.47 -0.38 13.09
N THR A 51 -11.47 0.44 12.78
CA THR A 51 -10.27 0.63 13.59
C THR A 51 -10.02 2.11 13.84
N LEU A 52 -9.42 2.42 14.99
CA LEU A 52 -8.94 3.74 15.32
C LEU A 52 -7.47 3.89 14.95
N LYS A 53 -6.98 5.13 14.95
CA LYS A 53 -5.57 5.43 14.84
C LYS A 53 -4.80 4.72 15.96
N ASP A 54 -3.65 4.12 15.63
CA ASP A 54 -2.78 3.37 16.53
C ASP A 54 -3.36 2.06 17.09
N ASP A 55 -4.53 1.60 16.62
CA ASP A 55 -5.00 0.25 16.95
C ASP A 55 -4.07 -0.80 16.34
N ILE A 56 -3.75 -1.81 17.15
CA ILE A 56 -2.97 -2.97 16.73
C ILE A 56 -3.97 -4.05 16.33
N VAL A 57 -3.93 -4.43 15.06
CA VAL A 57 -4.78 -5.47 14.49
C VAL A 57 -3.96 -6.74 14.33
N ILE A 58 -4.42 -7.81 14.96
CA ILE A 58 -3.80 -9.12 14.92
C ILE A 58 -4.80 -10.06 14.28
N ALA A 59 -4.41 -10.63 13.15
CA ALA A 59 -5.25 -11.58 12.44
C ALA A 59 -4.55 -12.93 12.35
N ARG A 60 -5.31 -13.99 12.61
CA ARG A 60 -4.92 -15.38 12.38
C ARG A 60 -5.89 -15.96 11.37
N LEU A 61 -5.33 -16.51 10.31
CA LEU A 61 -6.05 -17.22 9.27
C LEU A 61 -5.77 -18.71 9.45
N VAL A 62 -6.82 -19.51 9.40
CA VAL A 62 -6.70 -20.95 9.21
C VAL A 62 -7.31 -21.26 7.85
N THR A 63 -6.48 -21.81 6.98
CA THR A 63 -6.83 -22.19 5.61
C THR A 63 -6.55 -23.66 5.42
N GLY A 64 -7.31 -24.31 4.55
CA GLY A 64 -7.10 -25.72 4.21
C GLY A 64 -5.79 -25.98 3.46
N GLU A 65 -5.63 -27.21 2.98
CA GLU A 65 -4.47 -27.62 2.18
C GLU A 65 -4.37 -26.88 0.85
N ARG A 66 -3.17 -26.78 0.29
CA ARG A 66 -2.98 -26.13 -1.01
C ARG A 66 -3.65 -26.94 -2.11
N VAL A 67 -4.45 -26.29 -2.95
CA VAL A 67 -5.07 -26.91 -4.12
C VAL A 67 -4.19 -26.65 -5.34
N PRO A 68 -3.81 -27.68 -6.12
CA PRO A 68 -2.99 -27.48 -7.31
C PRO A 68 -3.71 -26.56 -8.31
N SER A 69 -2.94 -25.73 -9.01
CA SER A 69 -3.46 -24.76 -9.99
C SER A 69 -4.41 -23.69 -9.44
N GLN A 70 -4.59 -23.62 -8.11
CA GLN A 70 -5.27 -22.52 -7.42
C GLN A 70 -4.31 -21.85 -6.42
N LYS A 71 -4.50 -20.56 -6.22
CA LYS A 71 -3.79 -19.74 -5.24
C LYS A 71 -4.81 -18.95 -4.46
N LEU A 72 -4.80 -19.12 -3.14
CA LEU A 72 -5.59 -18.28 -2.24
C LEU A 72 -4.73 -17.09 -1.83
N ASN A 73 -5.12 -15.89 -2.22
CA ASN A 73 -4.39 -14.67 -1.87
C ASN A 73 -5.16 -13.93 -0.79
N VAL A 74 -4.44 -13.33 0.17
CA VAL A 74 -5.04 -12.39 1.13
C VAL A 74 -4.56 -10.98 0.83
N ARG A 75 -5.51 -10.06 0.80
CA ARG A 75 -5.28 -8.64 0.55
C ARG A 75 -5.90 -7.83 1.66
N ILE A 76 -5.15 -6.86 2.17
CA ILE A 76 -5.59 -5.98 3.24
C ILE A 76 -5.40 -4.56 2.78
N PHE A 77 -6.49 -3.80 2.77
CA PHE A 77 -6.49 -2.41 2.37
C PHE A 77 -7.41 -1.59 3.27
N ASP A 78 -7.15 -0.28 3.33
CA ASP A 78 -8.01 0.66 4.04
C ASP A 78 -9.19 1.12 3.16
N GLY A 79 -10.06 1.96 3.72
CA GLY A 79 -11.19 2.54 2.97
C GLY A 79 -10.82 3.40 1.75
N GLU A 80 -9.54 3.74 1.58
CA GLU A 80 -9.01 4.51 0.44
C GLU A 80 -8.28 3.62 -0.59
N GLU A 81 -8.37 2.30 -0.46
CA GLU A 81 -7.71 1.31 -1.32
C GLU A 81 -6.18 1.27 -1.15
N ASN A 82 -5.63 1.88 -0.10
CA ASN A 82 -4.20 1.76 0.21
C ASN A 82 -3.91 0.34 0.69
N GLN A 83 -3.06 -0.38 -0.03
CA GLN A 83 -2.71 -1.75 0.31
C GLN A 83 -1.77 -1.78 1.53
N ILE A 84 -2.29 -2.20 2.68
CA ILE A 84 -1.52 -2.33 3.93
C ILE A 84 -0.68 -3.61 3.92
N ARG A 85 -1.29 -4.73 3.49
CA ARG A 85 -0.62 -6.02 3.36
C ARG A 85 -1.16 -6.80 2.18
N PHE A 86 -0.30 -7.63 1.62
CA PHE A 86 -0.68 -8.60 0.61
C PHE A 86 0.19 -9.84 0.77
N LYS A 87 -0.44 -11.01 0.68
CA LYS A 87 0.27 -12.28 0.71
C LYS A 87 -0.36 -13.22 -0.31
N GLU A 88 0.47 -13.68 -1.22
CA GLU A 88 0.09 -14.66 -2.24
C GLU A 88 0.15 -16.08 -1.69
N ASP A 89 -0.76 -16.91 -2.21
CA ASP A 89 -0.80 -18.36 -2.04
C ASP A 89 -0.66 -18.79 -0.57
N ILE A 90 -1.59 -18.35 0.27
CA ILE A 90 -1.70 -18.77 1.66
C ILE A 90 -2.27 -20.19 1.77
N TYR A 91 -1.71 -20.96 2.70
CA TYR A 91 -2.10 -22.33 3.02
C TYR A 91 -1.82 -22.60 4.52
N HIS A 92 -2.54 -23.57 5.11
CA HIS A 92 -2.50 -23.86 6.55
C HIS A 92 -2.78 -22.61 7.43
N GLU A 93 -2.01 -22.43 8.50
CA GLU A 93 -2.15 -21.31 9.40
C GLU A 93 -1.24 -20.14 8.97
N TYR A 94 -1.82 -18.95 8.83
CA TYR A 94 -1.08 -17.73 8.57
C TYR A 94 -1.51 -16.64 9.55
N SER A 95 -0.57 -16.08 10.30
CA SER A 95 -0.85 -15.03 11.28
C SER A 95 -0.03 -13.79 10.99
N PHE A 96 -0.64 -12.62 11.08
CA PHE A 96 0.02 -11.35 10.84
C PHE A 96 -0.49 -10.27 11.78
N ILE A 97 0.38 -9.29 12.01
CA ILE A 97 0.15 -8.13 12.86
C ILE A 97 0.43 -6.87 12.05
N PHE A 98 -0.41 -5.88 12.20
CA PHE A 98 -0.24 -4.58 11.57
C PHE A 98 -0.95 -3.51 12.39
N THR A 99 -0.55 -2.27 12.20
CA THR A 99 -1.21 -1.11 12.80
C THR A 99 -1.96 -0.35 11.72
N ASN A 100 -3.03 0.31 12.13
CA ASN A 100 -3.74 1.22 11.27
C ASN A 100 -2.88 2.48 11.05
N LEU A 101 -2.28 2.58 9.87
CA LEU A 101 -1.34 3.64 9.51
C LEU A 101 -2.02 4.93 9.04
N HIS A 102 -3.35 5.04 9.10
CA HIS A 102 -4.11 6.14 8.49
C HIS A 102 -3.47 7.50 8.81
N ASN A 103 -2.65 7.93 7.87
CA ASN A 103 -2.00 9.23 7.84
C ASN A 103 -2.71 9.88 6.67
N PRO A 104 -3.57 10.88 6.90
CA PRO A 104 -4.21 11.61 5.81
C PRO A 104 -3.14 12.46 5.12
N ARG A 105 -2.20 11.84 4.41
CA ARG A 105 -1.53 12.47 3.29
C ARG A 105 -2.52 12.36 2.14
N SER A 106 -3.56 13.18 2.20
CA SER A 106 -4.19 13.67 0.98
C SER A 106 -3.07 14.38 0.21
N VAL A 107 -2.40 13.63 -0.65
CA VAL A 107 -1.61 14.20 -1.75
C VAL A 107 -2.66 14.83 -2.66
N GLN A 108 -3.13 16.02 -2.29
CA GLN A 108 -3.80 16.91 -3.20
C GLN A 108 -2.76 17.28 -4.24
N HIS A 109 -2.80 16.55 -5.35
CA HIS A 109 -2.15 16.92 -6.59
C HIS A 109 -2.88 18.16 -7.13
N ASP A 110 -2.58 19.33 -6.57
CA ASP A 110 -2.97 20.59 -7.20
C ASP A 110 -1.98 20.88 -8.33
N SER A 111 -2.42 20.62 -9.56
CA SER A 111 -1.69 20.86 -10.81
C SER A 111 -1.48 22.35 -11.15
N ARG A 112 -1.49 23.25 -10.17
CA ARG A 112 -1.15 24.67 -10.36
C ARG A 112 -0.46 25.18 -9.10
N GLY A 113 0.86 25.31 -9.18
CA GLY A 113 1.68 25.83 -8.10
C GLY A 113 1.14 27.17 -7.57
N GLN A 114 0.57 27.14 -6.37
CA GLN A 114 0.48 28.26 -5.44
C GLN A 114 0.01 27.72 -4.08
N SER A 115 0.97 27.42 -3.21
CA SER A 115 0.71 27.12 -1.80
C SER A 115 0.20 28.38 -1.09
N LYS A 116 -1.12 28.55 -1.04
CA LYS A 116 -1.76 29.39 -0.03
C LYS A 116 -2.10 28.52 1.18
N ARG A 117 -1.13 28.40 2.09
CA ARG A 117 -1.37 28.03 3.50
C ARG A 117 -2.45 28.96 4.07
N ARG A 118 -3.71 28.52 4.08
CA ARG A 118 -4.77 29.22 4.81
C ARG A 118 -4.64 28.85 6.28
N ASN A 119 -4.04 29.77 7.03
CA ASN A 119 -4.19 29.93 8.48
C ASN A 119 -5.67 30.19 8.82
N PHE A 120 -6.49 29.14 8.88
CA PHE A 120 -7.90 29.27 9.27
C PHE A 120 -8.11 29.11 10.79
N LEU A 121 -7.09 28.66 11.55
CA LEU A 121 -7.18 28.45 13.00
C LEU A 121 -6.60 29.57 13.86
N GLN A 122 -6.35 30.77 13.30
CA GLN A 122 -5.90 31.95 14.08
C GLN A 122 -7.02 32.91 14.48
N LYS A 123 -8.30 32.53 14.32
CA LYS A 123 -9.44 33.34 14.75
C LYS A 123 -10.38 32.57 15.68
N LEU A 124 -9.88 32.22 16.86
CA LEU A 124 -10.72 32.01 18.04
C LEU A 124 -10.04 32.72 19.22
N PRO A 125 -10.55 33.89 19.66
CA PRO A 125 -10.12 34.49 20.91
C PRO A 125 -10.88 33.81 22.06
N TYR A 126 -10.23 33.73 23.23
CA TYR A 126 -10.73 33.23 24.52
C TYR A 126 -10.67 31.70 24.74
N MET A 127 -9.57 31.23 25.32
CA MET A 127 -9.52 30.57 26.65
C MET A 127 -8.05 30.29 27.04
N ALA A 128 -7.80 30.32 28.35
CA ALA A 128 -6.52 30.27 29.07
C ALA A 128 -5.53 29.15 28.63
N PRO A 129 -4.22 29.23 29.00
CA PRO A 129 -3.22 28.26 28.57
C PRO A 129 -3.46 26.90 29.23
N ALA A 130 -4.17 26.02 28.52
CA ALA A 130 -4.25 24.61 28.89
C ALA A 130 -2.88 23.96 28.75
N THR A 131 -2.44 23.29 29.80
CA THR A 131 -1.21 22.47 29.82
C THR A 131 -1.21 21.48 28.65
N GLY A 132 -0.03 21.20 28.06
CA GLY A 132 0.10 20.41 26.82
C GLY A 132 -0.67 19.08 26.82
N LYS A 133 -0.78 18.40 27.98
CA LYS A 133 -1.55 17.17 28.14
C LYS A 133 -3.07 17.34 27.98
N GLN A 134 -3.64 18.50 28.34
CA GLN A 134 -5.07 18.76 28.17
C GLN A 134 -5.41 19.14 26.73
N LYS A 135 -4.49 19.82 26.03
CA LYS A 135 -4.64 20.14 24.61
C LYS A 135 -4.62 18.88 23.75
N GLU A 136 -3.70 17.95 24.03
CA GLU A 136 -3.61 16.65 23.35
C GLU A 136 -4.87 15.81 23.59
N ARG A 137 -5.39 15.79 24.82
CA ARG A 137 -6.64 15.08 25.16
C ARG A 137 -7.88 15.73 24.53
N ALA A 138 -7.92 17.06 24.43
CA ALA A 138 -9.02 17.77 23.77
C ALA A 138 -8.99 17.58 22.24
N GLU A 139 -7.80 17.57 21.63
CA GLU A 139 -7.62 17.23 20.21
C GLU A 139 -7.94 15.75 19.93
N GLU A 140 -7.61 14.83 20.83
CA GLU A 140 -7.95 13.40 20.75
C GLU A 140 -9.47 13.17 20.85
N ILE A 141 -10.16 13.89 21.75
CA ILE A 141 -11.62 13.82 21.91
C ILE A 141 -12.33 14.46 20.71
N MET A 142 -11.86 15.62 20.21
CA MET A 142 -12.47 16.28 19.05
C MET A 142 -12.20 15.56 17.72
N ASN A 143 -11.08 14.84 17.59
CA ASN A 143 -10.75 14.07 16.39
C ASN A 143 -11.20 12.59 16.45
N SER A 144 -11.76 12.12 17.57
CA SER A 144 -12.21 10.74 17.77
C SER A 144 -13.28 10.23 16.77
N HIS A 145 -13.99 11.16 16.12
CA HIS A 145 -14.95 10.85 15.05
C HIS A 145 -14.36 10.99 13.64
N LEU A 146 -13.23 11.67 13.48
CA LEU A 146 -12.49 11.86 12.21
C LEU A 146 -11.37 10.82 12.01
N SER A 147 -11.07 9.99 13.01
CA SER A 147 -9.98 9.00 13.01
C SER A 147 -10.44 7.54 12.91
N LYS A 148 -11.73 7.31 12.63
CA LYS A 148 -12.27 5.96 12.38
C LYS A 148 -12.01 5.60 10.93
N SER A 149 -11.11 4.65 10.67
CA SER A 149 -10.92 4.08 9.34
C SER A 149 -11.39 2.63 9.32
N PHE A 150 -11.86 2.21 8.17
CA PHE A 150 -12.17 0.80 7.92
C PHE A 150 -10.96 0.11 7.34
N ILE A 151 -10.73 -1.10 7.82
CA ILE A 151 -9.75 -2.02 7.25
C ILE A 151 -10.53 -3.21 6.69
N HIS A 152 -10.25 -3.53 5.44
CA HIS A 152 -10.85 -4.63 4.72
C HIS A 152 -9.82 -5.75 4.59
N ILE A 153 -10.14 -6.92 5.13
CA ILE A 153 -9.36 -8.15 4.96
C ILE A 153 -10.10 -9.01 3.94
N CYS A 154 -9.49 -9.19 2.77
CA CYS A 154 -10.13 -9.81 1.62
C CYS A 154 -9.36 -11.03 1.12
N PHE A 155 -10.08 -11.94 0.48
CA PHE A 155 -9.53 -13.19 -0.03
C PHE A 155 -9.86 -13.39 -1.50
N ASP A 156 -8.85 -13.69 -2.31
CA ASP A 156 -9.00 -13.98 -3.73
C ASP A 156 -8.52 -15.40 -4.01
N ASN A 157 -9.44 -16.31 -4.31
CA ASN A 157 -9.13 -17.68 -4.72
C ASN A 157 -8.94 -17.72 -6.24
N THR A 158 -7.71 -17.54 -6.71
CA THR A 158 -7.40 -17.43 -8.15
C THR A 158 -6.95 -18.76 -8.74
N TYR A 159 -7.34 -19.07 -9.98
CA TYR A 159 -6.86 -20.26 -10.69
C TYR A 159 -6.34 -19.91 -12.10
N SER A 160 -5.28 -20.59 -12.53
CA SER A 160 -4.62 -20.33 -13.81
C SER A 160 -4.84 -21.42 -14.87
N ASP A 161 -5.16 -22.64 -14.45
CA ASP A 161 -5.32 -23.77 -15.36
C ASP A 161 -6.61 -23.63 -16.20
N LYS A 162 -6.47 -23.94 -17.49
CA LYS A 162 -7.54 -23.91 -18.51
C LYS A 162 -7.80 -25.29 -19.09
N SER A 163 -7.19 -26.35 -18.55
CA SER A 163 -7.39 -27.72 -18.98
C SER A 163 -8.84 -28.16 -18.74
N TRP A 164 -9.37 -28.98 -19.64
CA TRP A 164 -10.75 -29.45 -19.57
C TRP A 164 -11.03 -30.34 -18.33
N SER A 165 -9.98 -30.94 -17.79
CA SER A 165 -10.01 -31.82 -16.62
C SER A 165 -10.00 -31.04 -15.30
N PHE A 166 -9.59 -29.77 -15.32
CA PHE A 166 -9.47 -28.97 -14.12
C PHE A 166 -10.82 -28.37 -13.72
N HIS A 167 -11.27 -28.75 -12.52
CA HIS A 167 -12.50 -28.24 -11.92
C HIS A 167 -12.12 -27.37 -10.72
N PRO A 168 -12.29 -26.04 -10.81
CA PRO A 168 -11.90 -25.15 -9.73
C PRO A 168 -12.78 -25.38 -8.50
N GLN A 169 -12.14 -25.42 -7.33
CA GLN A 169 -12.79 -25.67 -6.05
C GLN A 169 -12.91 -24.38 -5.23
N GLU A 170 -13.92 -24.32 -4.36
CA GLU A 170 -14.09 -23.27 -3.37
C GLU A 170 -13.12 -23.48 -2.20
N ARG A 171 -12.69 -22.38 -1.56
CA ARG A 171 -11.72 -22.42 -0.46
C ARG A 171 -12.37 -21.91 0.82
N GLN A 172 -12.30 -22.70 1.89
CA GLN A 172 -12.77 -22.26 3.21
C GLN A 172 -11.64 -21.53 3.94
N VAL A 173 -11.98 -20.42 4.57
CA VAL A 173 -11.08 -19.58 5.34
C VAL A 173 -11.71 -19.26 6.68
N GLU A 174 -11.00 -19.58 7.75
CA GLU A 174 -11.36 -19.18 9.10
C GLU A 174 -10.51 -17.98 9.50
N LEU A 175 -11.19 -16.89 9.86
CA LEU A 175 -10.58 -15.62 10.23
C LEU A 175 -10.83 -15.35 11.72
N TYR A 176 -9.73 -15.16 12.44
CA TYR A 176 -9.71 -14.68 13.82
C TYR A 176 -9.05 -13.30 13.84
N VAL A 177 -9.76 -12.28 14.29
CA VAL A 177 -9.22 -10.91 14.40
C VAL A 177 -9.34 -10.44 15.83
N ASP A 178 -8.23 -9.97 16.38
CA ASP A 178 -8.15 -9.30 17.67
C ASP A 178 -7.66 -7.87 17.44
N ILE A 179 -8.50 -6.90 17.79
CA ILE A 179 -8.20 -5.47 17.67
C ILE A 179 -7.98 -4.96 19.09
N LYS A 180 -6.75 -4.51 19.37
CA LYS A 180 -6.38 -4.00 20.68
C LYS A 180 -6.03 -2.52 20.57
N ASN A 181 -6.60 -1.75 21.48
CA ASN A 181 -6.23 -0.36 21.70
C ASN A 181 -5.08 -0.30 22.72
N LYS A 182 -4.23 0.73 22.64
CA LYS A 182 -3.08 0.97 23.54
C LYS A 182 -3.47 0.95 25.03
N THR A 183 -4.71 1.29 25.37
CA THR A 183 -5.22 1.35 26.76
C THR A 183 -5.69 0.01 27.34
N THR A 184 -6.13 -0.94 26.51
CA THR A 184 -6.56 -2.29 26.92
C THR A 184 -5.40 -3.30 27.02
N PHE A 185 -4.20 -2.81 26.78
CA PHE A 185 -2.98 -3.59 26.67
C PHE A 185 -2.55 -4.21 28.01
N SER A 186 -2.85 -3.60 29.14
CA SER A 186 -2.41 -4.09 30.46
C SER A 186 -3.00 -5.44 30.90
N GLN A 187 -4.01 -5.97 30.18
CA GLN A 187 -4.72 -7.21 30.55
C GLN A 187 -4.43 -8.41 29.63
N THR A 188 -3.58 -8.25 28.60
CA THR A 188 -3.34 -9.31 27.62
C THR A 188 -2.25 -10.30 28.04
N ASN A 189 -2.40 -11.57 27.65
CA ASN A 189 -1.36 -12.58 27.83
C ASN A 189 -0.28 -12.40 26.76
N TYR A 190 0.75 -11.65 27.11
CA TYR A 190 1.88 -11.28 26.27
C TYR A 190 2.62 -12.46 25.62
N ASN A 191 2.62 -13.62 26.26
CA ASN A 191 3.30 -14.81 25.72
C ASN A 191 2.79 -15.24 24.35
N GLN A 192 1.52 -14.96 24.02
CA GLN A 192 0.97 -15.28 22.71
C GLN A 192 1.55 -14.41 21.59
N TYR A 193 2.10 -13.23 21.94
CA TYR A 193 2.65 -12.28 20.98
C TYR A 193 4.14 -12.45 20.72
N ALA A 194 4.85 -13.17 21.59
CA ALA A 194 6.27 -13.45 21.43
C ALA A 194 6.60 -14.05 20.05
N ARG A 195 5.72 -14.89 19.50
CA ARG A 195 5.91 -15.52 18.17
C ARG A 195 6.02 -14.53 17.02
N PHE A 196 5.46 -13.32 17.16
CA PHE A 196 5.51 -12.30 16.11
C PHE A 196 6.80 -11.48 16.12
N PHE A 197 7.47 -11.37 17.26
CA PHE A 197 8.71 -10.60 17.42
C PHE A 197 9.97 -11.47 17.41
N ASN A 198 9.87 -12.74 17.82
CA ASN A 198 10.96 -13.71 17.81
C ASN A 198 11.52 -14.05 16.40
N LYS A 199 10.92 -13.52 15.33
CA LYS A 199 11.42 -13.70 13.96
C LYS A 199 12.55 -12.73 13.61
N HIS A 200 12.78 -11.67 14.40
CA HIS A 200 13.81 -10.66 14.13
C HIS A 200 14.92 -10.61 15.19
N THR A 201 14.71 -11.22 16.35
CA THR A 201 15.71 -11.38 17.41
C THR A 201 16.23 -12.82 17.42
N GLU A 202 17.17 -13.14 16.52
CA GLU A 202 17.88 -14.43 16.56
C GLU A 202 18.86 -14.54 17.75
N THR A 203 19.05 -13.48 18.52
CA THR A 203 20.21 -13.38 19.41
C THR A 203 20.08 -14.01 20.79
N ASP A 204 18.89 -14.26 21.35
CA ASP A 204 18.79 -14.77 22.72
C ASP A 204 17.85 -15.97 22.84
N ARG A 205 18.40 -17.14 22.51
CA ARG A 205 17.75 -18.46 22.66
C ARG A 205 17.97 -19.09 24.04
N LYS A 206 18.27 -18.33 25.09
CA LYS A 206 18.40 -18.88 26.46
C LYS A 206 17.57 -18.10 27.46
N ASP A 207 16.78 -18.87 28.21
CA ASP A 207 15.97 -18.50 29.38
C ASP A 207 14.70 -17.68 29.12
N ARG A 208 13.64 -18.36 28.66
CA ARG A 208 12.28 -17.82 28.66
C ARG A 208 11.65 -17.92 30.06
N SER A 209 11.91 -16.93 30.91
CA SER A 209 10.81 -16.33 31.68
C SER A 209 9.91 -15.58 30.69
N GLY A 210 8.60 -15.56 30.94
CA GLY A 210 7.59 -15.17 29.95
C GLY A 210 7.84 -13.80 29.29
N PHE A 211 7.47 -13.68 28.01
CA PHE A 211 7.52 -12.42 27.27
C PHE A 211 6.62 -11.40 27.96
N THR A 212 7.20 -10.32 28.48
CA THR A 212 6.51 -9.34 29.33
C THR A 212 5.98 -8.16 28.52
N ALA A 213 5.16 -7.30 29.16
CA ALA A 213 4.67 -6.06 28.56
C ALA A 213 5.81 -5.14 28.09
N ASN A 214 6.91 -5.11 28.86
CA ASN A 214 8.08 -4.27 28.56
C ASN A 214 8.83 -4.77 27.31
N ASP A 215 8.94 -6.10 27.13
CA ASP A 215 9.58 -6.70 25.96
C ASP A 215 8.80 -6.42 24.67
N PHE A 216 7.47 -6.43 24.76
CA PHE A 216 6.61 -6.02 23.66
C PHE A 216 6.78 -4.54 23.31
N GLU A 217 6.75 -3.65 24.30
CA GLU A 217 6.88 -2.21 24.08
C GLU A 217 8.23 -1.87 23.45
N ASN A 218 9.31 -2.49 23.92
CA ASN A 218 10.63 -2.38 23.32
C ASN A 218 10.64 -2.86 21.86
N SER A 219 10.04 -4.03 21.59
CA SER A 219 9.97 -4.58 20.22
C SER A 219 9.16 -3.68 19.28
N ILE A 220 8.06 -3.08 19.76
CA ILE A 220 7.28 -2.10 18.99
C ILE A 220 8.07 -0.82 18.75
N ASN A 221 8.86 -0.36 19.72
CA ASN A 221 9.68 0.83 19.56
C ASN A 221 10.80 0.60 18.53
N VAL A 222 11.40 -0.60 18.50
CA VAL A 222 12.34 -1.00 17.44
C VAL A 222 11.66 -0.96 16.08
N LEU A 223 10.49 -1.61 15.94
CA LEU A 223 9.72 -1.59 14.69
C LEU A 223 9.36 -0.16 14.25
N LYS A 224 8.97 0.72 15.18
CA LYS A 224 8.73 2.14 14.88
C LYS A 224 9.97 2.85 14.35
N THR A 225 11.13 2.54 14.92
CA THR A 225 12.41 3.13 14.49
C THR A 225 12.77 2.67 13.08
N GLU A 226 12.69 1.37 12.81
CA GLU A 226 12.91 0.80 11.47
C GLU A 226 11.91 1.37 10.44
N LEU A 227 10.64 1.51 10.81
CA LEU A 227 9.62 2.12 9.95
C LEU A 227 9.92 3.58 9.64
N ASN A 228 10.40 4.35 10.62
CA ASN A 228 10.81 5.74 10.41
C ASN A 228 12.03 5.82 9.48
N GLU A 229 12.98 4.90 9.61
CA GLU A 229 14.14 4.79 8.72
C GLU A 229 13.71 4.46 7.29
N VAL A 230 12.83 3.46 7.10
CA VAL A 230 12.26 3.13 5.78
C VAL A 230 11.51 4.32 5.19
N THR A 231 10.72 5.04 5.99
CA THR A 231 9.99 6.23 5.55
C THR A 231 10.96 7.34 5.11
N SER A 232 12.02 7.57 5.88
CA SER A 232 13.07 8.53 5.51
C SER A 232 13.80 8.12 4.22
N ASN A 233 14.08 6.83 4.05
CA ASN A 233 14.69 6.30 2.83
C ASN A 233 13.78 6.46 1.61
N LEU A 234 12.46 6.32 1.78
CA LEU A 234 11.48 6.59 0.73
C LEU A 234 11.43 8.08 0.37
N GLU A 235 11.47 8.99 1.35
CA GLU A 235 11.54 10.43 1.10
C GLU A 235 12.85 10.81 0.38
N ASN A 236 13.97 10.19 0.75
CA ASN A 236 15.25 10.36 0.05
C ASN A 236 15.16 9.83 -1.39
N SER A 237 14.51 8.67 -1.60
CA SER A 237 14.32 8.08 -2.93
C SER A 237 13.43 8.95 -3.82
N GLU A 238 12.38 9.57 -3.26
CA GLU A 238 11.57 10.57 -3.97
C GLU A 238 12.42 11.76 -4.40
N SER A 239 13.32 12.25 -3.55
CA SER A 239 14.23 13.35 -3.90
C SER A 239 15.17 12.96 -5.05
N ILE A 240 15.72 11.73 -5.02
CA ILE A 240 16.59 11.20 -6.06
C ILE A 240 15.82 11.08 -7.38
N LEU A 241 14.60 10.57 -7.36
CA LEU A 241 13.75 10.47 -8.55
C LEU A 241 13.45 11.85 -9.13
N LYS A 242 13.20 12.86 -8.30
CA LYS A 242 13.02 14.25 -8.79
C LYS A 242 14.28 14.78 -9.45
N THR A 243 15.46 14.56 -8.86
CA THR A 243 16.74 14.97 -9.46
C THR A 243 17.01 14.23 -10.78
N LEU A 244 16.71 12.93 -10.85
CA LEU A 244 16.85 12.15 -12.08
C LEU A 244 15.90 12.64 -13.17
N MET A 245 14.65 12.95 -12.81
CA MET A 245 13.68 13.51 -13.75
C MET A 245 14.11 14.89 -14.28
N GLU A 246 14.68 15.74 -13.41
CA GLU A 246 15.26 17.02 -13.82
C GLU A 246 16.45 16.84 -14.77
N HIS A 247 17.31 15.85 -14.50
CA HIS A 247 18.41 15.50 -15.40
C HIS A 247 17.92 14.94 -16.74
N GLU A 248 16.92 14.08 -16.78
CA GLU A 248 16.32 13.59 -18.01
C GLU A 248 15.72 14.73 -18.84
N TYR A 249 14.97 15.63 -18.19
CA TYR A 249 14.41 16.80 -18.84
C TYR A 249 15.50 17.69 -19.45
N LYS A 250 16.58 17.95 -18.70
CA LYS A 250 17.72 18.73 -19.18
C LYS A 250 18.45 18.06 -20.34
N LEU A 251 18.63 16.74 -20.28
CA LEU A 251 19.23 15.96 -21.37
C LEU A 251 18.35 15.99 -22.63
N ARG A 252 17.03 15.91 -22.47
CA ARG A 252 16.08 16.01 -23.58
C ARG A 252 16.14 17.39 -24.24
N ASP A 253 16.12 18.46 -23.45
CA ASP A 253 16.21 19.83 -23.94
C ASP A 253 17.54 20.09 -24.66
N THR A 254 18.65 19.62 -24.08
CA THR A 254 19.99 19.71 -24.71
C THR A 254 20.05 18.90 -26.01
N ASN A 255 19.41 17.73 -26.07
CA ASN A 255 19.36 16.92 -27.29
C ASN A 255 18.51 17.60 -28.37
N GLU A 256 17.38 18.20 -28.00
CA GLU A 256 16.52 18.95 -28.91
C GLU A 256 17.22 20.21 -29.46
N SER A 257 17.98 20.92 -28.62
CA SER A 257 18.77 22.07 -29.05
C SER A 257 19.91 21.65 -30.00
N ILE A 258 20.66 20.60 -29.67
CA ILE A 258 21.73 20.08 -30.53
C ILE A 258 21.17 19.61 -31.88
N PHE A 259 20.04 18.90 -31.88
CA PHE A 259 19.41 18.43 -33.11
C PHE A 259 18.95 19.61 -33.98
N THR A 260 18.39 20.64 -33.37
CA THR A 260 17.95 21.86 -34.08
C THR A 260 19.15 22.58 -34.72
N ASP A 261 20.23 22.79 -33.97
CA ASP A 261 21.45 23.44 -34.47
C ASP A 261 22.10 22.63 -35.60
N TYR A 262 22.18 21.31 -35.46
CA TYR A 262 22.73 20.44 -36.50
C TYR A 262 21.88 20.44 -37.77
N THR A 263 20.56 20.41 -37.62
CA THR A 263 19.63 20.46 -38.76
C THR A 263 19.73 21.80 -39.48
N MET A 264 19.80 22.91 -38.74
CA MET A 264 19.97 24.24 -39.33
C MET A 264 21.29 24.35 -40.11
N ASN A 265 22.40 23.90 -39.52
CA ASN A 265 23.71 23.90 -40.20
C ASN A 265 23.71 23.02 -41.46
N SER A 266 23.06 21.84 -41.40
CA SER A 266 22.95 20.94 -42.54
C SER A 266 22.14 21.56 -43.69
N VAL A 267 21.03 22.25 -43.38
CA VAL A 267 20.22 22.97 -44.37
C VAL A 267 21.02 24.09 -45.04
N ILE A 268 21.82 24.84 -44.27
CA ILE A 268 22.69 25.90 -44.80
C ILE A 268 23.72 25.31 -45.78
N ILE A 269 24.41 24.23 -45.40
CA ILE A 269 25.40 23.58 -46.26
C ILE A 269 24.75 23.07 -47.55
N LEU A 270 23.59 22.42 -47.47
CA LEU A 270 22.87 21.91 -48.63
C LEU A 270 22.48 23.04 -49.59
N SER A 271 21.99 24.16 -49.06
CA SER A 271 21.63 25.36 -49.82
C SER A 271 22.84 25.96 -50.56
N VAL A 272 23.98 26.09 -49.87
CA VAL A 272 25.23 26.59 -50.47
C VAL A 272 25.69 25.67 -51.60
N THR A 273 25.65 24.36 -51.39
CA THR A 273 26.07 23.36 -52.40
C THR A 273 25.18 23.43 -53.65
N PHE A 274 23.88 23.64 -53.48
CA PHE A 274 22.92 23.81 -54.57
C PHE A 274 23.20 25.09 -55.39
N ILE A 275 23.47 26.21 -54.71
CA ILE A 275 23.82 27.48 -55.37
C ILE A 275 25.10 27.32 -56.19
N PHE A 276 26.14 26.69 -55.64
CA PHE A 276 27.37 26.41 -56.39
C PHE A 276 27.12 25.52 -57.60
N GLY A 277 26.26 24.50 -57.49
CA GLY A 277 25.87 23.66 -58.62
C GLY A 277 25.19 24.44 -59.75
N ILE A 278 24.28 25.36 -59.42
CA ILE A 278 23.63 26.25 -60.41
C ILE A 278 24.64 27.17 -61.08
N ILE A 279 25.57 27.74 -60.31
CA ILE A 279 26.62 28.62 -60.85
C ILE A 279 27.50 27.84 -61.83
N GLN A 280 27.93 26.63 -61.47
CA GLN A 280 28.73 25.76 -62.34
C GLN A 280 27.99 25.39 -63.64
N LEU A 281 26.71 25.02 -63.55
CA LEU A 281 25.87 24.73 -64.72
C LEU A 281 25.71 25.95 -65.64
N THR A 282 25.49 27.12 -65.05
CA THR A 282 25.34 28.38 -65.80
C THR A 282 26.64 28.77 -66.49
N TYR A 283 27.77 28.65 -65.79
CA TYR A 283 29.10 28.88 -66.35
C TYR A 283 29.38 27.93 -67.52
N LEU A 284 29.12 26.62 -67.35
CA LEU A 284 29.31 25.62 -68.40
C LEU A 284 28.44 25.93 -69.63
N LYS A 285 27.16 26.30 -69.42
CA LYS A 285 26.25 26.68 -70.50
C LYS A 285 26.74 27.90 -71.27
N TYR A 286 27.23 28.93 -70.57
CA TYR A 286 27.78 30.13 -71.21
C TYR A 286 29.09 29.82 -71.96
N TYR A 287 29.95 29.00 -71.37
CA TYR A 287 31.20 28.56 -71.98
C TYR A 287 30.96 27.76 -73.28
N LEU A 288 30.02 26.80 -73.27
CA LEU A 288 29.66 26.01 -74.44
C LEU A 288 29.02 26.87 -75.55
N LYS A 289 28.15 27.82 -75.19
CA LYS A 289 27.55 28.77 -76.13
C LYS A 289 28.59 29.67 -76.78
N LYS A 290 29.62 30.12 -76.04
CA LYS A 290 30.72 30.92 -76.58
C LYS A 290 31.59 30.15 -77.58
N ARG A 291 31.76 28.84 -77.38
CA ARG A 291 32.53 27.96 -78.27
C ARG A 291 31.74 27.44 -79.48
N LYS A 292 30.44 27.76 -79.62
CA LYS A 292 29.55 27.31 -80.72
C LYS A 292 29.50 25.79 -80.89
N VAL A 293 29.62 25.05 -79.78
CA VAL A 293 29.48 23.58 -79.78
C VAL A 293 28.00 23.18 -79.60
N ILE A 294 27.20 24.11 -79.08
CA ILE A 294 25.72 24.13 -79.00
C ILE A 294 25.29 25.50 -79.54
#